data_AF-E9E871-F1
#
_entry.id   AF-E9E871-F1
#
_cell.length_a   1.000
_cell.length_b   1.000
_cell.length_c   1.000
_cell.angle_alpha   90.00
_cell.angle_beta   90.00
_cell.angle_gamma   90.00
#
_symmetry.space_group_name_H-M   'P 1'
#
loop_
_entity.id
_entity.type
_entity.pdbx_description
1 polymer ?
#
loop_
_entity_poly.entity_id
_entity_poly.type
_entity_poly.pdbx_seq_one_letter_code
_entity_poly.pdbx_strand_id
1 'polypeptide(L)'
;MPSNIPPSAMGIPTASEDPSQQPKARFVVSGSGHAAHPDDIIVSCKALLDHVTEVQESAERELQEFEEQIKQRDLAEKRRVAPGWLDSESRLLQPERMSAQAGPSAGATAQHHQQQHPPPMEDKTAQPAAVDTGAELDRAFGGMALK
;
A
#
# COMPACT_ATOMS: atom_id res chain seq x y z
N MET A 1 44.03 12.94 21.71
CA MET A 1 43.56 14.22 21.16
C MET A 1 44.05 14.30 19.71
N PRO A 2 43.19 14.15 18.70
CA PRO A 2 43.59 14.40 17.31
C PRO A 2 43.96 15.88 17.15
N SER A 3 45.10 16.16 16.50
CA SER A 3 45.60 17.52 16.30
C SER A 3 44.77 18.23 15.23
N ASN A 4 44.24 19.42 15.55
CA ASN A 4 43.35 20.24 14.73
C ASN A 4 44.06 21.47 14.14
N ILE A 5 45.39 21.46 14.07
CA ILE A 5 46.16 22.59 13.56
C ILE A 5 46.14 22.52 12.02
N PRO A 6 45.66 23.56 11.31
CA PRO A 6 45.74 23.60 9.85
C PRO A 6 47.21 23.59 9.41
N PRO A 7 47.54 23.06 8.21
CA PRO A 7 48.85 23.27 7.63
C PRO A 7 49.15 24.78 7.59
N SER A 8 50.31 25.17 8.12
CA SER A 8 50.67 26.58 8.33
C SER A 8 50.53 27.41 7.05
N ALA A 9 49.92 28.60 7.18
CA ALA A 9 49.78 29.60 6.11
C ALA A 9 51.11 30.24 5.66
N MET A 10 52.24 29.86 6.28
CA MET A 10 53.57 30.22 5.80
C MET A 10 54.06 29.12 4.86
N GLY A 11 53.99 29.41 3.57
CA GLY A 11 54.11 28.44 2.48
C GLY A 11 55.36 27.57 2.55
N ILE A 12 55.14 26.29 2.84
CA ILE A 12 55.99 25.21 2.35
C ILE A 12 55.24 24.65 1.14
N PRO A 13 55.71 24.91 -0.09
CA PRO A 13 55.06 24.41 -1.29
C PRO A 13 55.37 22.92 -1.42
N THR A 14 54.58 22.06 -0.79
CA THR A 14 54.28 20.75 -1.39
C THR A 14 53.03 20.95 -2.24
N ALA A 15 53.15 21.84 -3.22
CA ALA A 15 52.09 22.22 -4.14
C ALA A 15 52.14 21.26 -5.33
N SER A 16 51.21 20.31 -5.39
CA SER A 16 50.60 20.01 -6.67
C SER A 16 49.99 21.31 -7.18
N GLU A 17 50.31 21.69 -8.42
CA GLU A 17 50.06 22.99 -9.05
C GLU A 17 48.56 23.30 -9.29
N ASP A 18 47.68 22.41 -8.83
CA ASP A 18 46.24 22.52 -9.00
C ASP A 18 45.58 22.77 -7.63
N PRO A 19 44.95 23.95 -7.40
CA PRO A 19 44.22 24.23 -6.17
C PRO A 19 43.05 23.27 -5.93
N SER A 20 42.60 22.51 -6.95
CA SER A 20 41.58 21.47 -6.81
C SER A 20 42.09 20.18 -6.16
N GLN A 21 43.41 19.95 -6.14
CA GLN A 21 44.04 18.74 -5.59
C GLN A 21 44.55 18.90 -4.16
N GLN A 22 44.45 20.10 -3.59
CA GLN A 22 44.79 20.29 -2.18
C GLN A 22 43.69 19.74 -1.27
N PRO A 23 44.04 19.00 -0.20
CA PRO A 23 43.06 18.50 0.74
C PRO A 23 42.33 19.69 1.41
N LYS A 24 41.03 19.81 1.16
CA LYS A 24 40.18 20.85 1.75
C LYS A 24 40.26 20.81 3.28
N ALA A 25 40.40 21.96 3.91
CA ALA A 25 40.54 22.07 5.35
C ALA A 25 39.23 21.68 6.07
N ARG A 26 39.30 20.73 7.00
CA ARG A 26 38.12 20.16 7.67
C ARG A 26 37.82 20.95 8.95
N PHE A 27 36.95 21.95 8.83
CA PHE A 27 36.64 22.88 9.92
C PHE A 27 35.51 22.38 10.83
N VAL A 28 34.61 21.54 10.31
CA VAL A 28 33.42 21.11 11.03
C VAL A 28 33.67 19.74 11.62
N VAL A 29 33.58 19.61 12.95
CA VAL A 29 33.77 18.35 13.67
C VAL A 29 32.46 17.92 14.31
N SER A 30 32.01 16.72 14.00
CA SER A 30 30.86 16.08 14.67
C SER A 30 31.29 15.49 16.02
N GLY A 31 30.35 15.37 16.97
CA GLY A 31 30.60 14.75 18.28
C GLY A 31 31.09 13.29 18.19
N SER A 32 30.92 12.63 17.04
CA SER A 32 31.45 11.30 16.73
C SER A 32 32.93 11.30 16.29
N GLY A 33 33.57 12.47 16.16
CA GLY A 33 34.97 12.59 15.72
C GLY A 33 35.15 12.69 14.21
N HIS A 34 34.07 12.75 13.42
CA HIS A 34 34.15 12.99 11.98
C HIS A 34 34.37 14.48 11.70
N ALA A 35 35.41 14.82 10.93
CA ALA A 35 35.69 16.18 10.51
C ALA A 35 35.48 16.33 8.99
N ALA A 36 34.71 17.34 8.58
CA ALA A 36 34.36 17.60 7.18
C ALA A 36 34.54 19.08 6.80
N HIS A 37 34.67 19.33 5.50
CA HIS A 37 34.59 20.68 4.93
C HIS A 37 33.10 21.07 4.76
N PRO A 38 32.70 22.33 4.99
CA PRO A 38 31.30 22.77 4.83
C PRO A 38 30.71 22.45 3.45
N ASP A 39 31.48 22.64 2.37
CA ASP A 39 31.02 22.28 1.01
C ASP A 39 30.66 20.80 0.87
N ASP A 40 31.45 19.91 1.48
CA ASP A 40 31.23 18.47 1.38
C ASP A 40 29.96 18.08 2.16
N ILE A 41 29.64 18.79 3.26
CA ILE A 41 28.39 18.64 4.00
C ILE A 41 27.20 19.08 3.14
N ILE A 42 27.31 20.24 2.47
CA ILE A 42 26.25 20.74 1.60
C ILE A 42 25.98 19.77 0.45
N VAL A 43 27.04 19.23 -0.16
CA VAL A 43 26.92 18.20 -1.22
C VAL A 43 26.22 16.96 -0.68
N SER A 44 26.59 16.48 0.51
CA SER A 44 25.93 15.34 1.16
C SER A 44 24.45 15.59 1.43
N CYS A 45 24.09 16.77 1.95
CA CYS A 45 22.70 17.14 2.19
C CYS A 45 21.87 17.20 0.90
N LYS A 46 22.45 17.72 -0.19
CA LYS A 46 21.80 17.76 -1.51
C LYS A 46 21.62 16.36 -2.08
N ALA A 47 22.66 15.54 -2.06
CA ALA A 47 22.58 14.15 -2.52
C ALA A 47 21.53 13.34 -1.74
N LEU A 48 21.42 13.57 -0.42
CA LEU A 48 20.38 12.95 0.40
C LEU A 48 18.98 13.44 0.02
N LEU A 49 18.81 14.75 -0.21
CA LEU A 49 17.54 15.32 -0.66
C LEU A 49 17.10 14.67 -1.99
N ASP A 50 18.00 14.67 -2.99
CA ASP A 50 17.73 14.13 -4.31
C ASP A 50 17.29 12.65 -4.23
N HIS A 51 18.00 11.85 -3.43
CA HIS A 51 17.67 10.44 -3.21
C HIS A 51 16.30 10.27 -2.51
N VAL A 52 15.99 11.08 -1.50
CA VAL A 52 14.69 11.01 -0.82
C VAL A 52 13.55 11.38 -1.79
N THR A 53 13.75 12.38 -2.63
CA THR A 53 12.77 12.77 -3.66
C THR A 53 12.57 11.66 -4.68
N GLU A 54 13.63 11.05 -5.19
CA GLU A 54 13.54 9.91 -6.12
C GLU A 54 12.77 8.73 -5.51
N VAL A 55 13.05 8.39 -4.26
CA VAL A 55 12.35 7.32 -3.54
C VAL A 55 10.85 7.64 -3.37
N GLN A 56 10.51 8.90 -3.07
CA GLN A 56 9.11 9.33 -2.97
C GLN A 56 8.40 9.20 -4.32
N GLU A 57 8.97 9.73 -5.39
CA GLU A 57 8.40 9.65 -6.74
C GLU A 57 8.22 8.21 -7.20
N SER A 58 9.21 7.35 -6.93
CA SER A 58 9.13 5.92 -7.24
C SER A 58 7.99 5.23 -6.48
N ALA A 59 7.84 5.52 -5.19
CA ALA A 59 6.80 4.94 -4.36
C ALA A 59 5.40 5.41 -4.78
N GLU A 60 5.24 6.70 -5.11
CA GLU A 60 3.98 7.24 -5.62
C GLU A 60 3.59 6.60 -6.96
N ARG A 61 4.56 6.40 -7.85
CA ARG A 61 4.34 5.72 -9.13
C ARG A 61 3.93 4.25 -8.94
N GLU A 62 4.61 3.53 -8.06
CA GLU A 62 4.29 2.13 -7.75
C GLU A 62 2.87 2.00 -7.17
N LEU A 63 2.48 2.93 -6.30
CA LEU A 63 1.13 2.95 -5.73
C LEU A 63 0.07 3.19 -6.80
N GLN A 64 0.29 4.15 -7.70
CA GLN A 64 -0.64 4.43 -8.81
C GLN A 64 -0.77 3.23 -9.75
N GLU A 65 0.33 2.57 -10.07
CA GLU A 65 0.33 1.37 -10.91
C GLU A 65 -0.43 0.22 -10.24
N PHE A 66 -0.21 0.01 -8.94
CA PHE A 66 -0.92 -1.00 -8.15
C PHE A 66 -2.44 -0.74 -8.11
N GLU A 67 -2.85 0.51 -7.88
CA GLU A 67 -4.26 0.89 -7.90
C GLU A 67 -4.91 0.66 -9.28
N GLU A 68 -4.20 0.97 -10.36
CA GLU A 68 -4.68 0.73 -11.72
C GLU A 68 -4.82 -0.77 -12.02
N GLN A 69 -3.86 -1.60 -11.58
CA GLN A 69 -3.97 -3.05 -11.72
C GLN A 69 -5.19 -3.61 -10.99
N ILE A 70 -5.47 -3.12 -9.77
CA ILE A 70 -6.69 -3.51 -9.04
C ILE A 70 -7.94 -3.10 -9.82
N LYS A 71 -8.00 -1.84 -10.29
CA LYS A 71 -9.15 -1.36 -11.07
C LYS A 71 -9.36 -2.20 -12.33
N GLN A 72 -8.30 -2.55 -13.05
CA GLN A 72 -8.38 -3.39 -14.24
C GLN A 72 -8.88 -4.79 -13.93
N ARG A 73 -8.38 -5.40 -12.85
CA ARG A 73 -8.84 -6.72 -12.39
C ARG A 73 -10.32 -6.66 -12.01
N ASP A 74 -10.73 -5.67 -11.23
CA ASP A 74 -12.11 -5.49 -10.80
C ASP A 74 -13.04 -5.26 -11.99
N LEU A 75 -12.62 -4.45 -12.98
CA LEU A 75 -13.37 -4.24 -14.21
C LEU A 75 -13.50 -5.54 -15.00
N ALA A 76 -12.44 -6.35 -15.11
CA ALA A 76 -12.48 -7.64 -15.79
C ALA A 76 -13.40 -8.64 -15.06
N GLU A 77 -13.33 -8.70 -13.73
CA GLU A 77 -14.22 -9.53 -12.92
C GLU A 77 -15.68 -9.08 -13.05
N LYS A 78 -15.95 -7.77 -12.99
CA LYS A 78 -17.29 -7.19 -13.19
C LYS A 78 -17.84 -7.50 -14.59
N ARG A 79 -17.02 -7.38 -15.64
CA ARG A 79 -17.39 -7.76 -17.01
C ARG A 79 -17.67 -9.26 -17.15
N ARG A 80 -16.95 -10.11 -16.40
CA ARG A 80 -17.20 -11.55 -16.37
C ARG A 80 -18.51 -11.90 -15.64
N VAL A 81 -18.78 -11.23 -14.52
CA VAL A 81 -19.95 -11.53 -13.66
C VAL A 81 -21.25 -11.02 -14.27
N ALA A 82 -21.22 -9.88 -14.98
CA ALA A 82 -22.42 -9.28 -15.56
C ALA A 82 -22.17 -8.74 -16.99
N PRO A 83 -21.95 -9.63 -17.97
CA PRO A 83 -21.79 -9.22 -19.36
C PRO A 83 -23.02 -8.45 -19.85
N GLY A 84 -22.82 -7.20 -20.28
CA GLY A 84 -23.88 -6.36 -20.85
C GLY A 84 -24.77 -5.60 -19.85
N TRP A 85 -24.54 -5.71 -18.53
CA TRP A 85 -25.29 -4.93 -17.52
C TRP A 85 -24.50 -3.74 -16.96
N LEU A 86 -23.17 -3.84 -16.86
CA LEU A 86 -22.34 -2.84 -16.18
C LEU A 86 -21.91 -1.67 -17.09
N ASP A 87 -21.81 -1.92 -18.40
CA ASP A 87 -21.39 -0.96 -19.44
C ASP A 87 -22.56 -0.46 -20.32
N SER A 88 -23.79 -0.87 -20.02
CA SER A 88 -24.99 -0.51 -20.79
C SER A 88 -25.79 0.56 -20.04
N GLU A 89 -26.06 1.71 -20.65
CA GLU A 89 -27.00 2.72 -20.12
C GLU A 89 -28.48 2.26 -20.18
N SER A 90 -28.73 0.96 -20.05
CA SER A 90 -30.07 0.39 -20.05
C SER A 90 -30.76 0.72 -18.73
N ARG A 91 -31.53 1.80 -18.70
CA ARG A 91 -32.43 2.13 -17.59
C ARG A 91 -33.56 1.09 -17.56
N LEU A 92 -33.67 0.35 -16.45
CA LEU A 92 -34.83 -0.49 -16.17
C LEU A 92 -36.09 0.39 -16.08
N LEU A 93 -37.10 0.08 -16.88
CA LEU A 93 -38.43 0.68 -16.70
C LEU A 93 -39.05 0.12 -15.42
N GLN A 94 -39.34 1.01 -14.47
CA GLN A 94 -40.13 0.65 -13.29
C GLN A 94 -41.61 0.66 -13.70
N PRO A 95 -42.38 -0.40 -13.39
CA PRO A 95 -43.81 -0.38 -13.65
C PRO A 95 -44.50 0.71 -12.83
N GLU A 96 -45.31 1.51 -13.50
CA GLU A 96 -46.16 2.52 -12.87
C GLU A 96 -47.13 1.82 -11.92
N ARG A 97 -47.00 2.06 -10.61
CA ARG A 97 -48.01 1.61 -9.65
C ARG A 97 -49.20 2.54 -9.81
N MET A 98 -50.24 2.08 -10.50
CA MET A 98 -51.55 2.74 -10.47
C MET A 98 -51.95 2.92 -9.00
N SER A 99 -51.92 4.17 -8.57
CA SER A 99 -52.24 4.60 -7.23
C SER A 99 -53.70 4.32 -6.92
N ALA A 100 -53.98 3.19 -6.27
CA ALA A 100 -55.11 3.12 -5.36
C ALA A 100 -54.72 3.88 -4.09
N GLN A 101 -55.54 4.86 -3.75
CA GLN A 101 -55.35 5.83 -2.67
C GLN A 101 -54.99 5.22 -1.30
N ALA A 102 -54.10 5.96 -0.63
CA ALA A 102 -53.99 6.20 0.80
C ALA A 102 -53.21 5.20 1.70
N GLY A 103 -52.13 5.73 2.30
CA GLY A 103 -51.65 5.31 3.62
C GLY A 103 -50.13 5.37 3.80
N PRO A 104 -49.59 6.16 4.75
CA PRO A 104 -48.16 6.17 5.06
C PRO A 104 -47.85 5.07 6.08
N SER A 105 -47.01 4.09 5.73
CA SER A 105 -46.22 3.41 6.75
C SER A 105 -44.96 2.82 6.13
N ALA A 106 -43.83 3.30 6.63
CA ALA A 106 -42.61 2.54 6.66
C ALA A 106 -42.82 1.26 7.48
N GLY A 107 -42.14 0.17 7.09
CA GLY A 107 -41.77 -0.93 7.98
C GLY A 107 -42.56 -2.25 7.87
N ALA A 108 -41.76 -3.32 7.78
CA ALA A 108 -41.97 -4.63 8.41
C ALA A 108 -42.83 -5.72 7.71
N THR A 109 -42.09 -6.70 7.15
CA THR A 109 -42.17 -8.17 7.39
C THR A 109 -43.52 -8.87 7.60
N ALA A 110 -43.71 -9.93 6.80
CA ALA A 110 -44.35 -11.26 7.06
C ALA A 110 -45.08 -11.69 5.76
N GLN A 111 -45.01 -12.91 5.23
CA GLN A 111 -44.68 -14.21 5.80
C GLN A 111 -44.59 -15.25 4.64
N HIS A 112 -44.21 -16.48 5.01
CA HIS A 112 -44.52 -17.75 4.34
C HIS A 112 -43.53 -18.33 3.31
N HIS A 113 -42.52 -19.06 3.80
CA HIS A 113 -42.31 -20.47 3.41
C HIS A 113 -41.64 -21.25 4.56
N GLN A 114 -42.48 -21.96 5.33
CA GLN A 114 -42.08 -23.09 6.18
C GLN A 114 -41.88 -24.33 5.29
N GLN A 115 -40.76 -25.03 5.44
CA GLN A 115 -40.59 -26.47 5.22
C GLN A 115 -39.30 -26.87 5.96
N GLN A 116 -39.41 -27.21 7.24
CA GLN A 116 -39.39 -28.59 7.76
C GLN A 116 -38.05 -29.30 7.55
N HIS A 117 -37.25 -29.34 8.63
CA HIS A 117 -36.15 -30.26 8.86
C HIS A 117 -36.64 -31.72 8.84
N PRO A 118 -35.92 -32.65 8.20
CA PRO A 118 -35.99 -34.08 8.52
C PRO A 118 -34.89 -34.50 9.53
N PRO A 119 -35.15 -35.50 10.40
CA PRO A 119 -34.16 -36.10 11.30
C PRO A 119 -33.23 -37.11 10.56
N PRO A 120 -32.14 -37.60 11.20
CA PRO A 120 -30.96 -38.10 10.51
C PRO A 120 -31.14 -39.54 10.03
N MET A 121 -30.80 -39.79 8.77
CA MET A 121 -30.52 -41.13 8.28
C MET A 121 -29.05 -41.21 7.92
N GLU A 122 -28.33 -42.10 8.60
CA GLU A 122 -27.05 -42.62 8.17
C GLU A 122 -27.23 -43.26 6.80
N ASP A 123 -26.64 -42.68 5.75
CA ASP A 123 -26.08 -43.51 4.69
C ASP A 123 -24.92 -42.79 3.99
N LYS A 124 -23.89 -43.59 3.73
CA LYS A 124 -22.65 -43.21 3.07
C LYS A 124 -22.94 -42.87 1.62
N THR A 125 -22.83 -41.61 1.23
CA THR A 125 -22.56 -41.27 -0.16
C THR A 125 -21.73 -40.00 -0.23
N ALA A 126 -20.52 -40.16 -0.78
CA ALA A 126 -19.52 -39.12 -0.94
C ALA A 126 -20.08 -37.97 -1.79
N GLN A 127 -20.34 -36.84 -1.15
CA GLN A 127 -20.36 -35.53 -1.82
C GLN A 127 -18.91 -35.01 -1.84
N PRO A 128 -18.45 -34.40 -2.94
CA PRO A 128 -17.14 -33.75 -2.94
C PRO A 128 -17.19 -32.64 -1.90
N ALA A 129 -16.32 -32.75 -0.90
CA ALA A 129 -16.23 -31.83 0.21
C ALA A 129 -16.19 -30.39 -0.30
N ALA A 130 -17.26 -29.64 -0.05
CA ALA A 130 -17.15 -28.20 0.08
C ALA A 130 -16.19 -27.99 1.24
N VAL A 131 -14.92 -27.78 0.92
CA VAL A 131 -13.87 -27.54 1.87
C VAL A 131 -14.31 -26.30 2.65
N ASP A 132 -14.70 -26.50 3.90
CA ASP A 132 -15.16 -25.41 4.75
C ASP A 132 -13.93 -24.54 5.04
N THR A 133 -13.74 -23.53 4.18
CA THR A 133 -12.64 -22.58 4.25
C THR A 133 -12.60 -21.87 5.60
N GLY A 134 -13.75 -21.74 6.29
CA GLY A 134 -13.81 -21.19 7.64
C GLY A 134 -13.09 -22.08 8.64
N ALA A 135 -13.33 -23.39 8.58
CA ALA A 135 -12.65 -24.36 9.44
C ALA A 135 -11.14 -24.44 9.18
N GLU A 136 -10.69 -24.25 7.93
CA GLU A 136 -9.26 -24.20 7.60
C GLU A 136 -8.57 -22.95 8.17
N LEU A 137 -9.22 -21.79 8.08
CA LEU A 137 -8.69 -20.54 8.64
C LEU A 137 -8.64 -20.59 10.17
N ASP A 138 -9.65 -21.15 10.82
CA ASP A 138 -9.67 -21.30 12.28
C ASP A 138 -8.61 -22.30 12.76
N ARG A 139 -8.33 -23.35 11.97
CA ARG A 139 -7.22 -24.27 12.22
C ARG A 139 -5.84 -23.61 12.05
N ALA A 140 -5.69 -22.75 11.05
CA ALA A 140 -4.43 -22.09 10.75
C ALA A 140 -4.12 -20.95 11.75
N PHE A 141 -5.14 -20.21 12.19
CA PHE A 141 -4.95 -18.96 12.93
C PHE A 141 -5.60 -18.91 14.31
N GLY A 142 -6.56 -19.79 14.63
CA GLY A 142 -7.29 -19.78 15.90
C GLY A 142 -6.43 -20.08 17.14
N GLY A 143 -5.21 -20.62 16.95
CA GLY A 143 -4.24 -20.86 18.01
C GLY A 143 -3.20 -19.75 18.22
N MET A 144 -3.22 -18.66 17.45
CA MET A 144 -2.22 -17.60 17.59
C MET A 144 -2.55 -16.69 18.78
N ALA A 145 -2.11 -17.09 19.97
CA ALA A 145 -2.00 -16.19 21.11
C ALA A 145 -0.94 -15.11 20.79
N LEU A 146 -1.40 -13.97 20.27
CA LEU A 146 -0.59 -12.75 20.17
C LEU A 146 -0.16 -12.36 21.59
N LYS A 147 1.15 -12.33 21.82
CA LYS A 147 1.78 -12.03 23.10
C LYS A 147 2.28 -10.59 23.11
#